data_AF-S4PE55-F1
#
_entry.id   AF-S4PE55-F1
#
_cell.length_a   1.000
_cell.length_b   1.000
_cell.length_c   1.000
_cell.angle_alpha   90.00
_cell.angle_beta   90.00
_cell.angle_gamma   90.00
#
_symmetry.space_group_name_H-M   'P 1'
#
loop_
_entity.id
_entity.type
_entity.pdbx_description
1 polymer ?
#
loop_
_entity_poly.entity_id
_entity_poly.type
_entity_poly.pdbx_seq_one_letter_code
_entity_poly.pdbx_strand_id
1 'polypeptide(L)'
;MADTDTETLPNGTGPLSAEDEERMKQRPADIDADVREMERRKRVEALMSSKLFREELERVLDQQMHEGNDAPLLQRIREMVGGRLHTGSLRGPSCVLPINDIRGIEGVGYEKGEKILRCKLAAVYRLVDLFGWTQSMSGQITARLNTAVEQVLTTPRGLLPHEVTASSLVKVDMQGVVQDQGTTNFPVNVEGFSLHASVHAARPDVRCVLHVRS
;
A
#
# COMPACT_ATOMS: atom_id res chain seq x y z
N MET A 1 39.07 25.75 -54.03
CA MET A 1 39.65 24.95 -52.93
C MET A 1 38.58 24.94 -51.83
N ALA A 2 37.53 24.13 -52.04
CA ALA A 2 37.33 22.75 -51.55
C ALA A 2 36.40 22.81 -50.31
N ASP A 3 35.08 22.85 -50.53
CA ASP A 3 34.14 21.70 -50.50
C ASP A 3 34.28 20.85 -49.23
N THR A 4 33.24 20.87 -48.39
CA THR A 4 33.10 19.98 -47.24
C THR A 4 31.80 19.22 -47.41
N ASP A 5 31.95 17.95 -47.72
CA ASP A 5 30.91 17.01 -48.08
C ASP A 5 29.93 16.74 -46.92
N THR A 6 28.66 16.57 -47.32
CA THR A 6 27.55 16.15 -46.48
C THR A 6 27.59 14.63 -46.34
N GLU A 7 27.94 14.11 -45.16
CA GLU A 7 27.78 12.67 -44.89
C GLU A 7 26.30 12.33 -44.68
N THR A 8 25.81 11.47 -45.56
CA THR A 8 24.47 10.87 -45.52
C THR A 8 24.51 9.61 -44.66
N LEU A 9 23.68 9.56 -43.61
CA LEU A 9 23.46 8.34 -42.84
C LEU A 9 22.71 7.33 -43.73
N PRO A 10 23.18 6.07 -43.85
CA PRO A 10 22.51 5.06 -44.66
C PRO A 10 21.20 4.65 -43.99
N ASN A 11 20.12 4.74 -44.77
CA ASN A 11 18.79 4.26 -44.42
C ASN A 11 18.85 2.73 -44.32
N GLY A 12 19.02 2.20 -43.10
CA GLY A 12 19.21 0.78 -42.82
C GLY A 12 17.94 -0.05 -43.00
N THR A 13 17.53 -0.30 -44.24
CA THR A 13 16.71 -1.47 -44.58
C THR A 13 17.62 -2.70 -44.72
N GLY A 14 18.02 -3.27 -43.60
CA GLY A 14 18.67 -4.58 -43.53
C GLY A 14 17.77 -5.58 -42.80
N PRO A 15 17.75 -6.88 -43.18
CA PRO A 15 17.00 -7.88 -42.44
C PRO A 15 17.55 -7.96 -41.01
N LEU A 16 16.66 -7.90 -40.03
CA LEU A 16 17.00 -7.99 -38.60
C LEU A 16 17.69 -9.33 -38.33
N SER A 17 18.77 -9.29 -37.54
CA SER A 17 19.46 -10.51 -37.13
C SER A 17 18.57 -11.33 -36.19
N ALA A 18 18.75 -12.65 -36.14
CA ALA A 18 17.98 -13.53 -35.25
C ALA A 18 18.11 -13.13 -33.76
N GLU A 19 19.22 -12.46 -33.41
CA GLU A 19 19.50 -11.92 -32.08
C GLU A 19 18.65 -10.65 -31.77
N ASP A 20 18.35 -9.83 -32.79
CA ASP A 20 17.46 -8.67 -32.66
C ASP A 20 15.98 -9.09 -32.51
N GLU A 21 15.56 -10.18 -33.16
CA GLU A 21 14.21 -10.73 -33.01
C GLU A 21 13.97 -11.34 -31.61
N GLU A 22 14.96 -11.97 -30.99
CA GLU A 22 14.86 -12.47 -29.62
C GLU A 22 14.79 -11.34 -28.59
N ARG A 23 15.52 -10.26 -28.81
CA ARG A 23 15.47 -9.07 -27.94
C ARG A 23 14.12 -8.34 -28.05
N MET A 24 13.47 -8.39 -29.21
CA MET A 24 12.13 -7.84 -29.43
C MET A 24 11.00 -8.73 -28.86
N LYS A 25 11.28 -10.02 -28.59
CA LYS A 25 10.35 -10.94 -27.90
C LYS A 25 10.35 -10.77 -26.37
N GLN A 26 11.33 -10.09 -25.79
CA GLN A 26 11.32 -9.74 -24.37
C GLN A 26 10.62 -8.40 -24.17
N ARG A 27 9.28 -8.42 -24.26
CA ARG A 27 8.46 -7.25 -23.90
C ARG A 27 8.64 -6.96 -22.40
N PRO A 28 9.02 -5.74 -21.99
CA PRO A 28 9.12 -5.39 -20.58
C PRO A 28 7.76 -5.62 -19.90
N ALA A 29 7.76 -6.31 -18.76
CA ALA A 29 6.54 -6.65 -18.00
C ALA A 29 5.65 -5.43 -17.68
N ASP A 30 6.22 -4.23 -17.68
CA ASP A 30 5.52 -2.96 -17.49
C ASP A 30 4.53 -2.64 -18.61
N ILE A 31 4.80 -3.04 -19.87
CA ILE A 31 3.90 -2.75 -21.00
C ILE A 31 2.68 -3.68 -20.97
N ASP A 32 2.85 -4.96 -20.65
CA ASP A 32 1.72 -5.90 -20.56
C ASP A 32 0.81 -5.63 -19.35
N ALA A 33 1.35 -5.05 -18.29
CA ALA A 33 0.57 -4.55 -17.16
C ALA A 33 -0.23 -3.30 -17.56
N ASP A 34 0.40 -2.37 -18.26
CA ASP A 34 -0.23 -1.12 -18.71
C ASP A 34 -1.32 -1.37 -19.77
N VAL A 35 -1.09 -2.29 -20.71
CA VAL A 35 -2.11 -2.72 -21.70
C VAL A 35 -3.30 -3.40 -21.01
N ARG A 36 -3.06 -4.26 -20.01
CA ARG A 36 -4.15 -4.88 -19.24
C ARG A 36 -4.95 -3.85 -18.44
N GLU A 37 -4.29 -2.86 -17.87
CA GLU A 37 -4.95 -1.77 -17.16
C GLU A 37 -5.74 -0.87 -18.12
N MET A 38 -5.19 -0.55 -19.28
CA MET A 38 -5.88 0.17 -20.37
C MET A 38 -7.13 -0.58 -20.83
N GLU A 39 -7.05 -1.90 -21.06
CA GLU A 39 -8.21 -2.73 -21.43
C GLU A 39 -9.26 -2.82 -20.31
N ARG A 40 -8.84 -2.83 -19.04
CA ARG A 40 -9.76 -2.79 -17.90
C ARG A 40 -10.48 -1.45 -17.83
N ARG A 41 -9.77 -0.34 -17.99
CA ARG A 41 -10.34 1.02 -18.00
C ARG A 41 -11.32 1.20 -19.15
N LYS A 42 -10.97 0.73 -20.36
CA LYS A 42 -11.85 0.75 -21.53
C LYS A 42 -13.14 -0.04 -21.32
N ARG A 43 -13.07 -1.21 -20.65
CA ARG A 43 -14.26 -2.00 -20.29
C ARG A 43 -15.15 -1.30 -19.27
N VAL A 44 -14.56 -0.66 -18.25
CA VAL A 44 -15.33 0.10 -17.24
C VAL A 44 -15.99 1.32 -17.88
N GLU A 45 -15.28 2.03 -18.75
CA GLU A 45 -15.80 3.18 -19.47
C GLU A 45 -16.95 2.79 -20.42
N ALA A 46 -16.81 1.68 -21.15
CA ALA A 46 -17.88 1.14 -21.98
C ALA A 46 -19.12 0.73 -21.16
N LEU A 47 -18.92 0.19 -19.95
CA LEU A 47 -20.00 -0.21 -19.06
C LEU A 47 -20.73 1.01 -18.46
N MET A 48 -19.99 2.04 -18.04
CA MET A 48 -20.55 3.29 -17.49
C MET A 48 -21.23 4.17 -18.56
N SER A 49 -20.73 4.14 -19.79
CA SER A 49 -21.34 4.83 -20.93
C SER A 49 -22.52 4.07 -21.56
N SER A 50 -22.72 2.80 -21.21
CA SER A 50 -23.84 2.00 -21.71
C SER A 50 -25.17 2.53 -21.18
N LYS A 51 -26.05 2.92 -22.11
CA LYS A 51 -27.42 3.35 -21.80
C LYS A 51 -28.23 2.23 -21.16
N LEU A 52 -28.12 1.01 -21.69
CA LEU A 52 -28.84 -0.15 -21.17
C LEU A 52 -28.46 -0.48 -19.73
N PHE A 53 -27.17 -0.39 -19.40
CA PHE A 53 -26.71 -0.65 -18.03
C PHE A 53 -27.22 0.41 -17.05
N ARG A 54 -27.24 1.68 -17.48
CA ARG A 54 -27.75 2.80 -16.69
C ARG A 54 -29.26 2.69 -16.45
N GLU A 55 -30.01 2.37 -17.50
CA GLU A 55 -31.46 2.16 -17.42
C GLU A 55 -31.81 0.94 -16.55
N GLU A 56 -31.04 -0.15 -16.63
CA GLU A 56 -31.21 -1.31 -15.75
C GLU A 56 -30.90 -0.98 -14.28
N LEU A 57 -29.83 -0.19 -14.04
CA LEU A 57 -29.47 0.31 -12.71
C LEU A 57 -30.55 1.22 -12.11
N GLU A 58 -31.04 2.18 -12.89
CA GLU A 58 -32.12 3.09 -12.49
C GLU A 58 -33.39 2.29 -12.20
N ARG A 59 -33.74 1.31 -13.03
CA ARG A 59 -34.90 0.42 -12.81
C ARG A 59 -34.77 -0.39 -11.52
N VAL A 60 -33.58 -0.91 -11.21
CA VAL A 60 -33.33 -1.66 -9.97
C VAL A 60 -33.35 -0.75 -8.74
N LEU A 61 -32.82 0.47 -8.84
CA LEU A 61 -32.87 1.48 -7.79
C LEU A 61 -34.30 1.92 -7.49
N ASP A 62 -35.09 2.22 -8.52
CA ASP A 62 -36.49 2.65 -8.40
C ASP A 62 -37.38 1.54 -7.83
N GLN A 63 -37.15 0.30 -8.27
CA GLN A 63 -37.88 -0.86 -7.76
C GLN A 63 -37.62 -1.09 -6.25
N GLN A 64 -36.43 -0.73 -5.77
CA GLN A 64 -36.06 -0.89 -4.36
C GLN A 64 -36.39 0.31 -3.48
N MET A 65 -36.36 1.54 -4.01
CA MET A 65 -36.87 2.72 -3.30
C MET A 65 -38.36 2.59 -2.98
N HIS A 66 -39.10 1.81 -3.75
CA HIS A 66 -40.53 1.55 -3.51
C HIS A 66 -40.79 0.40 -2.52
N GLU A 67 -39.83 -0.52 -2.31
CA GLU A 67 -39.99 -1.71 -1.45
C GLU A 67 -39.46 -1.53 -0.01
N GLY A 68 -38.88 -0.37 0.33
CA GLY A 68 -38.66 0.04 1.73
C GLY A 68 -37.82 -0.91 2.59
N ASN A 69 -36.96 -1.73 1.99
CA ASN A 69 -36.11 -2.67 2.73
C ASN A 69 -34.73 -2.80 2.06
N ASP A 70 -33.76 -1.98 2.50
CA ASP A 70 -32.39 -1.88 1.94
C ASP A 70 -31.47 -3.07 2.28
N ALA A 71 -31.91 -4.01 3.12
CA ALA A 71 -31.10 -5.12 3.60
C ALA A 71 -30.59 -6.09 2.50
N PRO A 72 -31.38 -6.50 1.48
CA PRO A 72 -30.96 -7.52 0.53
C PRO A 72 -30.01 -7.00 -0.56
N LEU A 73 -30.05 -5.71 -0.89
CA LEU A 73 -29.13 -5.11 -1.90
C LEU A 73 -27.74 -4.94 -1.32
N LEU A 74 -27.63 -4.39 -0.11
CA LEU A 74 -26.36 -4.26 0.59
C LEU A 74 -25.71 -5.63 0.83
N GLN A 75 -26.51 -6.67 1.07
CA GLN A 75 -26.02 -8.03 1.21
C GLN A 75 -25.51 -8.63 -0.11
N ARG A 76 -26.21 -8.37 -1.23
CA ARG A 76 -25.72 -8.77 -2.57
C ARG A 76 -24.48 -8.02 -3.01
N ILE A 77 -24.40 -6.71 -2.74
CA ILE A 77 -23.20 -5.91 -3.00
C ILE A 77 -22.04 -6.41 -2.13
N ARG A 78 -22.30 -6.75 -0.85
CA ARG A 78 -21.32 -7.35 0.08
C ARG A 78 -20.80 -8.70 -0.42
N GLU A 79 -21.65 -9.56 -0.96
CA GLU A 79 -21.26 -10.85 -1.53
C GLU A 79 -20.49 -10.72 -2.85
N MET A 80 -20.80 -9.70 -3.65
CA MET A 80 -20.13 -9.45 -4.93
C MET A 80 -18.77 -8.76 -4.76
N VAL A 81 -18.56 -8.02 -3.66
CA VAL A 81 -17.35 -7.20 -3.42
C VAL A 81 -16.42 -7.79 -2.37
N GLY A 82 -16.87 -8.70 -1.49
CA GLY A 82 -16.05 -9.18 -0.37
C GLY A 82 -16.31 -10.63 -0.03
N GLY A 83 -15.46 -11.52 -0.53
CA GLY A 83 -15.44 -12.94 -0.16
C GLY A 83 -15.42 -13.17 1.35
N ARG A 84 -15.99 -14.30 1.75
CA ARG A 84 -16.11 -14.81 3.13
C ARG A 84 -14.82 -14.58 3.94
N LEU A 85 -14.85 -13.61 4.85
CA LEU A 85 -13.92 -13.55 5.97
C LEU A 85 -14.57 -14.18 7.20
N HIS A 86 -13.76 -14.93 7.93
CA HIS A 86 -14.14 -15.81 9.01
C HIS A 86 -14.88 -15.06 10.13
N THR A 87 -15.82 -15.78 10.73
CA THR A 87 -16.64 -15.37 11.88
C THR A 87 -15.74 -15.10 13.08
N GLY A 88 -15.55 -13.83 13.45
CA GLY A 88 -14.78 -13.48 14.65
C GLY A 88 -14.72 -11.99 14.99
N SER A 89 -14.92 -11.08 14.04
CA SER A 89 -14.86 -9.63 14.31
C SER A 89 -16.21 -8.96 14.09
N LEU A 90 -16.91 -8.68 15.19
CA LEU A 90 -18.10 -7.83 15.20
C LEU A 90 -17.69 -6.36 14.99
N ARG A 91 -17.45 -5.91 13.75
CA ARG A 91 -17.40 -4.47 13.44
C ARG A 91 -18.04 -4.22 12.07
N GLY A 92 -18.96 -3.23 12.03
CA GLY A 92 -19.82 -2.86 10.89
C GLY A 92 -19.05 -2.39 9.65
N PRO A 93 -19.70 -1.71 8.67
CA PRO A 93 -19.04 -1.23 7.45
C PRO A 93 -18.03 -0.15 7.82
N SER A 94 -16.86 -0.59 8.28
CA SER A 94 -15.83 0.24 8.86
C SER A 94 -15.03 0.88 7.74
N CYS A 95 -14.89 2.19 7.80
CA CYS A 95 -13.91 2.95 7.04
C CYS A 95 -12.55 2.24 7.14
N VAL A 96 -12.12 1.56 6.08
CA VAL A 96 -10.80 0.97 6.02
C VAL A 96 -9.81 2.12 5.85
N LEU A 97 -9.14 2.49 6.94
CA LEU A 97 -8.08 3.49 6.87
C LEU A 97 -7.00 3.02 5.86
N PRO A 98 -6.63 3.84 4.86
CA PRO A 98 -5.66 3.43 3.87
C PRO A 98 -4.27 3.24 4.51
N ILE A 99 -3.59 2.15 4.16
CA ILE A 99 -2.21 1.90 4.63
C ILE A 99 -1.26 2.96 4.06
N ASN A 100 -1.35 3.22 2.75
CA ASN A 100 -0.53 4.20 2.05
C ASN A 100 -1.25 5.56 1.98
N ASP A 101 -1.26 6.26 3.10
CA ASP A 101 -1.93 7.55 3.28
C ASP A 101 -0.98 8.76 3.17
N ILE A 102 0.32 8.52 3.00
CA ILE A 102 1.31 9.59 2.81
C ILE A 102 1.05 10.29 1.47
N ARG A 103 0.58 11.54 1.50
CA ARG A 103 0.27 12.38 0.32
C ARG A 103 0.75 13.81 0.50
N GLY A 104 0.86 14.54 -0.61
CA GLY A 104 1.10 15.99 -0.62
C GLY A 104 2.36 16.41 0.15
N ILE A 105 2.25 17.52 0.90
CA ILE A 105 3.35 18.14 1.66
C ILE A 105 3.91 17.24 2.77
N GLU A 106 3.07 16.41 3.40
CA GLU A 106 3.49 15.46 4.44
C GLU A 106 4.41 14.37 3.86
N GLY A 107 4.19 14.03 2.59
CA GLY A 107 5.08 13.15 1.85
C GLY A 107 6.41 13.79 1.46
N VAL A 108 6.53 15.12 1.38
CA VAL A 108 7.79 15.75 0.95
C VAL A 108 8.91 15.54 1.98
N GLY A 109 8.58 15.40 3.26
CA GLY A 109 9.54 15.22 4.35
C GLY A 109 10.22 13.84 4.41
N TYR A 110 9.69 12.82 3.71
CA TYR A 110 10.22 11.46 3.78
C TYR A 110 11.02 11.07 2.54
N GLU A 111 12.19 10.48 2.77
CA GLU A 111 12.95 9.81 1.72
C GLU A 111 12.14 8.65 1.12
N LYS A 112 12.41 8.32 -0.16
CA LYS A 112 11.72 7.24 -0.87
C LYS A 112 11.79 5.90 -0.11
N GLY A 113 12.95 5.59 0.49
CA GLY A 113 13.14 4.39 1.31
C GLY A 113 12.27 4.38 2.57
N GLU A 114 12.17 5.52 3.26
CA GLU A 114 11.33 5.70 4.44
C GLU A 114 9.84 5.51 4.12
N LYS A 115 9.33 6.12 3.06
CA LYS A 115 7.93 5.97 2.62
C LYS A 115 7.55 4.51 2.42
N ILE A 116 8.40 3.78 1.69
CA ILE A 116 8.17 2.35 1.41
C ILE A 116 8.20 1.55 2.71
N LEU A 117 9.14 1.84 3.61
CA LEU A 117 9.24 1.11 4.88
C LEU A 117 8.05 1.39 5.79
N ARG A 118 7.59 2.65 5.88
CA ARG A 118 6.37 3.03 6.61
C ARG A 118 5.15 2.27 6.10
N CYS A 119 4.96 2.21 4.78
CA CYS A 119 3.87 1.43 4.17
C CYS A 119 3.97 -0.07 4.50
N LYS A 120 5.17 -0.65 4.39
CA LYS A 120 5.39 -2.06 4.71
C LYS A 120 5.11 -2.36 6.19
N LEU A 121 5.60 -1.52 7.10
CA LEU A 121 5.40 -1.69 8.53
C LEU A 121 3.91 -1.59 8.88
N ALA A 122 3.20 -0.57 8.37
CA ALA A 122 1.76 -0.44 8.57
C ALA A 122 0.98 -1.65 8.00
N ALA A 123 1.40 -2.19 6.84
CA ALA A 123 0.81 -3.42 6.31
C ALA A 123 1.02 -4.64 7.22
N VAL A 124 2.19 -4.76 7.86
CA VAL A 124 2.44 -5.84 8.84
C VAL A 124 1.49 -5.74 10.04
N TYR A 125 1.22 -4.54 10.55
CA TYR A 125 0.20 -4.36 11.60
C TYR A 125 -1.20 -4.82 11.15
N ARG A 126 -1.58 -4.55 9.89
CA ARG A 126 -2.85 -5.05 9.34
C ARG A 126 -2.89 -6.57 9.21
N LEU A 127 -1.78 -7.20 8.83
CA LEU A 127 -1.70 -8.66 8.78
C LEU A 127 -1.80 -9.27 10.18
N VAL A 128 -1.13 -8.67 11.16
CA VAL A 128 -1.18 -9.12 12.56
C VAL A 128 -2.60 -9.02 13.13
N ASP A 129 -3.35 -7.96 12.80
CA ASP A 129 -4.77 -7.83 13.13
C ASP A 129 -5.62 -8.90 12.42
N LEU A 130 -5.43 -9.04 11.10
CA LEU A 130 -6.18 -9.97 10.25
C LEU A 130 -6.05 -11.43 10.70
N PHE A 131 -4.86 -11.84 11.12
CA PHE A 131 -4.61 -13.19 11.63
C PHE A 131 -4.94 -13.36 13.11
N GLY A 132 -5.40 -12.30 13.79
CA GLY A 132 -5.75 -12.34 15.21
C GLY A 132 -4.56 -12.63 16.13
N TRP A 133 -3.33 -12.30 15.70
CA TRP A 133 -2.11 -12.60 16.46
C TRP A 133 -1.99 -11.76 17.73
N THR A 134 -2.65 -10.60 17.76
CA THR A 134 -2.75 -9.75 18.94
C THR A 134 -4.20 -9.29 19.10
N GLN A 135 -4.75 -9.43 20.30
CA GLN A 135 -6.12 -8.99 20.62
C GLN A 135 -6.17 -7.62 21.30
N SER A 136 -5.00 -7.00 21.54
CA SER A 136 -4.86 -5.76 22.31
C SER A 136 -3.77 -4.86 21.73
N MET A 137 -3.68 -3.62 22.25
CA MET A 137 -2.64 -2.59 22.03
C MET A 137 -1.22 -3.03 22.42
N SER A 138 -1.03 -4.32 22.68
CA SER A 138 0.09 -4.83 23.45
C SER A 138 1.23 -5.39 22.58
N GLY A 139 0.96 -5.65 21.29
CA GLY A 139 1.98 -6.01 20.31
C GLY A 139 2.77 -4.78 19.82
N GLN A 140 4.09 -4.91 19.70
CA GLN A 140 4.96 -3.86 19.18
C GLN A 140 5.80 -4.41 18.03
N ILE A 141 5.86 -3.65 16.95
CA ILE A 141 6.65 -3.95 15.77
C ILE A 141 7.48 -2.73 15.43
N THR A 142 8.79 -2.93 15.28
CA THR A 142 9.74 -1.88 14.94
C THR A 142 10.48 -2.19 13.67
N ALA A 143 10.77 -1.18 12.86
CA ALA A 143 11.56 -1.33 11.64
C ALA A 143 12.68 -0.29 11.57
N ARG A 144 13.93 -0.77 11.47
CA ARG A 144 15.11 0.07 11.31
C ARG A 144 15.11 0.70 9.92
N LEU A 145 15.25 2.03 9.88
CA LEU A 145 15.29 2.80 8.64
C LEU A 145 16.67 2.68 7.97
N ASN A 146 17.71 3.06 8.71
CA ASN A 146 19.09 3.04 8.27
C ASN A 146 19.98 2.46 9.38
N THR A 147 20.95 1.64 9.02
CA THR A 147 21.97 1.11 9.93
C THR A 147 22.97 2.17 10.39
N ALA A 148 23.20 3.22 9.60
CA ALA A 148 24.18 4.25 9.93
C ALA A 148 23.69 5.29 10.95
N VAL A 149 22.39 5.59 10.96
CA VAL A 149 21.79 6.69 11.75
C VAL A 149 21.02 6.16 12.98
N GLU A 150 21.00 4.83 13.15
CA GLU A 150 20.29 4.13 14.24
C GLU A 150 18.85 4.58 14.49
N GLN A 151 18.13 4.97 13.42
CA GLN A 151 16.73 5.37 13.50
C GLN A 151 15.79 4.20 13.25
N VAL A 152 14.71 4.17 14.02
CA VAL A 152 13.72 3.09 14.01
C VAL A 152 12.31 3.67 13.91
N LEU A 153 11.47 3.04 13.09
CA LEU A 153 10.04 3.31 13.01
C LEU A 153 9.29 2.43 14.01
N THR A 154 8.33 3.01 14.73
CA THR A 154 7.46 2.30 15.67
C THR A 154 6.03 2.87 15.60
N THR A 155 5.06 2.09 16.07
CA THR A 155 3.70 2.60 16.31
C THR A 155 3.69 3.50 17.56
N PRO A 156 2.90 4.59 17.58
CA PRO A 156 2.62 5.29 18.83
C PRO A 156 1.79 4.40 19.78
N ARG A 157 1.79 4.76 21.07
CA ARG A 157 0.97 4.13 22.09
C ARG A 157 -0.50 4.53 21.90
N GLY A 158 -1.39 3.52 21.88
CA GLY A 158 -2.84 3.73 21.90
C GLY A 158 -3.55 3.53 20.56
N LEU A 159 -2.82 3.25 19.48
CA LEU A 159 -3.42 2.81 18.21
C LEU A 159 -3.60 1.29 18.17
N LEU A 160 -4.79 0.84 17.76
CA LEU A 160 -5.02 -0.55 17.42
C LEU A 160 -4.21 -0.93 16.17
N PRO A 161 -3.80 -2.19 16.00
CA PRO A 161 -3.09 -2.63 14.79
C PRO A 161 -3.81 -2.28 13.48
N HIS A 162 -5.15 -2.36 13.43
CA HIS A 162 -5.93 -1.94 12.26
C HIS A 162 -6.08 -0.42 12.08
N GLU A 163 -5.65 0.39 13.04
CA GLU A 163 -5.67 1.86 12.93
C GLU A 163 -4.33 2.40 12.43
N VAL A 164 -3.26 1.59 12.46
CA VAL A 164 -1.94 2.00 11.99
C VAL A 164 -1.98 2.29 10.47
N THR A 165 -1.44 3.44 10.09
CA THR A 165 -1.19 3.87 8.70
C THR A 165 0.29 4.21 8.51
N ALA A 166 0.73 4.44 7.27
CA ALA A 166 2.12 4.80 7.01
C ALA A 166 2.50 6.17 7.61
N SER A 167 1.57 7.13 7.56
CA SER A 167 1.78 8.47 8.11
C SER A 167 1.71 8.51 9.66
N SER A 168 0.94 7.60 10.28
CA SER A 168 0.79 7.56 11.74
C SER A 168 2.01 6.98 12.48
N LEU A 169 2.96 6.38 11.77
CA LEU A 169 4.17 5.82 12.37
C LEU A 169 5.09 6.94 12.87
N VAL A 170 5.78 6.66 13.97
CA VAL A 170 6.71 7.59 14.61
C VAL A 170 8.14 7.10 14.37
N LYS A 171 9.05 8.03 14.06
CA LYS A 171 10.49 7.77 13.96
C LYS A 171 11.15 8.15 15.28
N VAL A 172 11.90 7.22 15.84
CA VAL A 172 12.65 7.41 17.08
C VAL A 172 14.12 7.05 16.88
N ASP A 173 14.99 7.58 17.74
CA ASP A 173 16.35 7.06 17.91
C ASP A 173 16.38 5.84 18.84
N MET A 174 17.57 5.29 19.09
CA MET A 174 17.76 4.11 19.95
C MET A 174 17.47 4.37 21.43
N GLN A 175 17.43 5.64 21.86
CA GLN A 175 17.03 6.03 23.20
C GLN A 175 15.50 6.19 23.33
N GLY A 176 14.77 6.08 22.20
CA GLY A 176 13.33 6.24 22.15
C GLY A 176 12.87 7.70 22.08
N VAL A 177 13.79 8.64 21.81
CA VAL A 177 13.44 10.06 21.61
C VAL A 177 12.85 10.20 20.22
N VAL A 178 11.71 10.90 20.15
CA VAL A 178 11.00 11.14 18.89
C VAL A 178 11.77 12.11 18.02
N GLN A 179 12.12 11.65 16.82
CA GLN A 179 12.79 12.43 15.78
C GLN A 179 11.79 12.92 14.72
N ASP A 180 10.71 12.16 14.49
CA ASP A 180 9.60 12.53 13.62
C ASP A 180 8.31 11.95 14.18
N GLN A 181 7.34 12.80 14.43
CA GLN A 181 6.09 12.47 15.11
C GLN A 181 5.04 11.84 14.16
N GLY A 182 5.31 11.78 12.85
CA GLY A 182 4.30 11.42 11.86
C GLY A 182 3.13 12.40 11.87
N THR A 183 1.94 11.89 11.60
CA THR A 183 0.66 12.63 11.63
C THR A 183 -0.10 12.48 12.96
N THR A 184 0.45 11.73 13.91
CA THR A 184 -0.20 11.41 15.17
C THR A 184 0.30 12.29 16.31
N ASN A 185 -0.56 12.66 17.26
CA ASN A 185 -0.13 13.34 18.49
C ASN A 185 0.06 12.37 19.67
N PHE A 186 0.02 11.06 19.42
CA PHE A 186 0.15 10.06 20.45
C PHE A 186 1.62 9.83 20.84
N PRO A 187 1.90 9.58 22.14
CA PRO A 187 3.25 9.37 22.62
C PRO A 187 3.79 7.99 22.23
N VAL A 188 5.11 7.83 22.19
CA VAL A 188 5.74 6.52 22.02
C VAL A 188 5.79 5.77 23.35
N ASN A 189 5.60 4.44 23.31
CA ASN A 189 5.85 3.59 24.45
C ASN A 189 7.36 3.29 24.60
N VAL A 190 8.10 4.18 25.28
CA VAL A 190 9.56 4.04 25.45
C VAL A 190 9.94 2.75 26.18
N GLU A 191 9.19 2.35 27.20
CA GLU A 191 9.44 1.11 27.94
C GLU A 191 9.30 -0.13 27.05
N GLY A 192 8.22 -0.20 26.26
CA GLY A 192 8.03 -1.28 25.28
C GLY A 192 9.10 -1.27 24.17
N PHE A 193 9.55 -0.08 23.77
CA PHE A 193 10.60 0.09 22.77
C PHE A 193 11.99 -0.35 23.26
N SER A 194 12.31 -0.21 24.55
CA SER A 194 13.64 -0.52 25.09
C SER A 194 14.15 -1.93 24.76
N LEU A 195 13.24 -2.92 24.77
CA LEU A 195 13.56 -4.29 24.36
C LEU A 195 13.95 -4.37 22.87
N HIS A 196 13.18 -3.70 22.01
CA HIS A 196 13.45 -3.64 20.57
C HIS A 196 14.75 -2.90 20.27
N ALA A 197 15.02 -1.81 20.98
CA ALA A 197 16.28 -1.07 20.88
C ALA A 197 17.48 -1.96 21.24
N SER A 198 17.37 -2.76 22.32
CA SER A 198 18.44 -3.70 22.71
C SER A 198 18.72 -4.75 21.63
N VAL A 199 17.67 -5.31 21.02
CA VAL A 199 17.81 -6.27 19.90
C VAL A 199 18.46 -5.60 18.69
N HIS A 200 17.99 -4.42 18.31
CA HIS A 200 18.56 -3.67 17.19
C HIS A 200 20.04 -3.34 17.47
N ALA A 201 20.41 -2.87 18.67
CA ALA A 201 21.79 -2.56 19.03
C ALA A 201 22.70 -3.79 18.97
N ALA A 202 22.24 -4.94 19.48
CA ALA A 202 23.00 -6.19 19.46
C ALA A 202 23.10 -6.83 18.07
N ARG A 203 22.14 -6.54 17.18
CA ARG A 203 22.02 -7.12 15.84
C ARG A 203 21.82 -6.06 14.76
N PRO A 204 22.91 -5.44 14.27
CA PRO A 204 22.84 -4.42 13.21
C PRO A 204 22.24 -4.94 11.90
N ASP A 205 22.33 -6.25 11.64
CA ASP A 205 21.76 -6.93 10.49
C ASP A 205 20.23 -7.07 10.56
N VAL A 206 19.64 -6.99 11.76
CA VAL A 206 18.19 -7.11 11.97
C VAL A 206 17.50 -5.78 11.65
N ARG A 207 16.64 -5.82 10.64
CA ARG A 207 15.87 -4.67 10.16
C ARG A 207 14.48 -4.53 10.76
N CYS A 208 13.87 -5.61 11.21
CA CYS A 208 12.51 -5.59 11.74
C CYS A 208 12.40 -6.54 12.93
N VAL A 209 11.76 -6.10 14.01
CA VAL A 209 11.51 -6.91 15.21
C VAL A 209 10.02 -6.89 15.48
N LEU A 210 9.40 -8.08 15.52
CA LEU A 210 8.00 -8.26 15.85
C LEU A 210 7.89 -8.89 17.23
N HIS A 211 7.18 -8.22 18.14
CA HIS A 211 6.80 -8.77 19.43
C HIS A 211 5.28 -8.85 19.50
N VAL A 212 4.76 -10.07 19.55
CA VAL A 212 3.35 -10.39 19.59
C VAL A 212 3.00 -10.95 20.96
N ARG A 213 1.87 -10.53 21.52
CA ARG A 213 1.31 -11.07 22.76
C ARG A 213 -0.16 -11.43 22.50
N SER A 214 -0.43 -12.73 22.55
CA SER A 214 -1.73 -13.36 22.32
C SER A 214 -2.58 -13.43 23.58
#